data_AF-A0A2D5GZ09-F1
#
_entry.id   AF-A0A2D5GZ09-F1
#
_cell.length_a   1.000
_cell.length_b   1.000
_cell.length_c   1.000
_cell.angle_alpha   90.00
_cell.angle_beta   90.00
_cell.angle_gamma   90.00
#
_symmetry.space_group_name_H-M   'P 1'
#
loop_
_entity.id
_entity.type
_entity.pdbx_description
1 polymer ?
#
loop_
_entity_poly.entity_id
_entity_poly.type
_entity_poly.pdbx_seq_one_letter_code
_entity_poly.pdbx_strand_id
1 'polypeptide(L)' 'YGAGFSGHGFKFASVMGEILADLATTGRTALPIEFLSAQRFNQ' A
#
# COMPACT_ATOMS: atom_id res chain seq x y z
N TYR A 1 -6.27 0.62 2.98
CA TYR A 1 -6.66 -0.68 2.41
C TYR A 1 -5.59 -1.13 1.43
N GLY A 2 -5.40 -2.44 1.25
CA GLY A 2 -4.46 -3.01 0.27
C GLY A 2 -5.18 -3.99 -0.65
N ALA A 3 -5.41 -3.60 -1.89
CA ALA A 3 -6.10 -4.39 -2.92
C ALA A 3 -5.62 -3.95 -4.32
N GLY A 4 -6.05 -4.66 -5.37
CA GLY A 4 -5.72 -4.28 -6.74
C GLY A 4 -4.27 -4.61 -7.15
N PHE A 5 -3.73 -5.73 -6.68
CA PHE A 5 -2.34 -6.13 -6.95
C PHE A 5 -2.12 -6.84 -8.31
N SER A 6 -3.16 -6.92 -9.15
CA SER A 6 -3.09 -7.36 -10.55
C SER A 6 -2.27 -8.63 -10.81
N GLY A 7 -2.46 -9.68 -10.00
CA GLY A 7 -1.77 -10.98 -10.13
C GLY A 7 -0.32 -11.02 -9.65
N HIS A 8 0.25 -9.89 -9.20
CA HIS A 8 1.65 -9.78 -8.80
C HIS A 8 1.84 -9.47 -7.30
N GLY A 9 0.77 -9.50 -6.51
CA GLY A 9 0.82 -9.12 -5.08
C GLY A 9 1.65 -10.05 -4.21
N PHE A 10 1.74 -11.34 -4.54
CA PHE A 10 2.40 -12.34 -3.68
C PHE A 10 3.87 -12.02 -3.43
N LYS A 11 4.63 -11.65 -4.48
CA LYS A 11 6.06 -11.33 -4.34
C LYS A 11 6.34 -10.07 -3.50
N PHE A 12 5.32 -9.23 -3.32
CA PHE A 12 5.39 -8.00 -2.52
C PHE A 12 4.65 -8.14 -1.19
N ALA A 13 4.14 -9.32 -0.83
CA ALA A 13 3.29 -9.49 0.33
C ALA A 13 3.97 -9.06 1.65
N SER A 14 5.27 -9.33 1.79
CA SER A 14 6.05 -8.92 2.96
C SER A 14 6.10 -7.40 3.13
N VAL A 15 6.54 -6.67 2.10
CA VAL A 15 6.63 -5.20 2.15
C VAL A 15 5.25 -4.54 2.22
N MET A 16 4.23 -5.12 1.57
CA MET A 16 2.85 -4.64 1.71
C MET A 16 2.34 -4.80 3.14
N GLY A 17 2.72 -5.87 3.83
CA GLY A 17 2.40 -6.07 5.24
C GLY A 17 3.00 -5.00 6.14
N GLU A 18 4.28 -4.68 5.93
CA GLU A 18 4.98 -3.59 6.64
C GLU A 18 4.29 -2.24 6.42
N ILE A 19 4.05 -1.88 5.15
CA ILE A 19 3.35 -0.65 4.77
C ILE A 19 1.98 -0.56 5.46
N LEU A 20 1.19 -1.63 5.41
CA LEU A 20 -0.16 -1.64 5.97
C LEU A 20 -0.14 -1.60 7.50
N ALA A 21 0.83 -2.23 8.15
CA ALA A 21 1.01 -2.16 9.60
C ALA A 21 1.37 -0.74 10.06
N ASP A 22 2.31 -0.10 9.37
CA ASP A 22 2.72 1.29 9.58
C ASP A 22 1.52 2.25 9.45
N LEU A 23 0.77 2.12 8.36
CA LEU A 23 -0.42 2.94 8.11
C LEU A 23 -1.52 2.71 9.15
N ALA A 24 -1.73 1.46 9.59
CA ALA A 24 -2.76 1.12 10.56
C ALA A 24 -2.43 1.62 11.98
N THR A 25 -1.15 1.66 12.35
CA THR A 25 -0.71 1.97 13.71
C THR A 25 -0.24 3.42 13.87
N THR A 26 0.35 4.02 12.84
CA THR A 26 0.94 5.36 12.90
C THR A 26 0.33 6.34 11.90
N GLY A 27 -0.46 5.87 10.95
CA GLY A 27 -1.07 6.70 9.89
C GLY A 27 -0.10 7.12 8.78
N ARG A 28 1.17 6.67 8.80
CA ARG A 28 2.18 7.00 7.79
C ARG A 28 3.16 5.83 7.61
N THR A 29 3.89 5.81 6.51
CA THR A 29 5.04 4.91 6.29
C THR A 29 6.17 5.70 5.63
N ALA A 30 7.41 5.23 5.74
CA ALA A 30 8.57 5.86 5.09
C ALA A 30 8.71 5.46 3.60
N LEU A 31 7.99 4.42 3.17
CA LEU A 31 8.05 3.92 1.79
C LEU A 31 7.21 4.82 0.85
N PRO A 32 7.69 5.09 -0.38
CA PRO A 32 7.01 5.97 -1.32
C PRO A 32 5.82 5.26 -1.97
N ILE A 33 4.65 5.35 -1.34
CA ILE A 33 3.42 4.63 -1.74
C ILE A 33 2.37 5.54 -2.39
N GLU A 34 2.69 6.79 -2.68
CA GLU A 34 1.76 7.79 -3.21
C GLU A 34 1.22 7.35 -4.58
N PHE A 35 2.07 6.72 -5.40
CA PHE A 35 1.66 6.13 -6.67
C PHE A 35 0.74 4.91 -6.50
N LEU A 36 0.50 4.42 -5.28
CA LEU A 36 -0.44 3.35 -4.93
C LEU A 36 -1.71 3.89 -4.25
N SER A 37 -1.77 5.20 -3.97
CA SER A 37 -2.93 5.89 -3.42
C SER A 37 -4.16 5.74 -4.32
N ALA A 38 -5.31 5.47 -3.71
CA ALA A 38 -6.56 5.33 -4.42
C ALA A 38 -7.17 6.67 -4.85
N GLN A 39 -6.75 7.75 -4.20
CA GLN A 39 -7.11 9.13 -4.55
C GLN A 39 -6.77 9.46 -6.01
N ARG A 40 -5.85 8.72 -6.64
CA ARG A 40 -5.52 8.89 -8.07
C ARG A 40 -6.72 8.70 -9.02
N PHE A 41 -7.79 8.05 -8.56
CA PHE A 41 -8.99 7.79 -9.36
C PHE A 41 -10.13 8.78 -9.07
N ASN A 42 -9.99 9.66 -8.08
CA ASN A 42 -10.98 10.68 -7.72
C ASN A 42 -10.71 12.00 -8.46
N GLN A 43 -10.44 11.94 -9.77
CA GLN A 43 -10.43 13.13 -10.64
C GLN A 43 -11.86 13.45 -11.10
#